data_AF-A0A4U1HWV2-F1
#
_entry.id   AF-A0A4U1HWV2-F1
#
_cell.length_a   1.000
_cell.length_b   1.000
_cell.length_c   1.000
_cell.angle_alpha   90.00
_cell.angle_beta   90.00
_cell.angle_gamma   90.00
#
_symmetry.space_group_name_H-M   'P 1'
#
loop_
_entity.id
_entity.type
_entity.pdbx_description
1 polymer ?
#
loop_
_entity_poly.entity_id
_entity_poly.type
_entity_poly.pdbx_seq_one_letter_code
_entity_poly.pdbx_strand_id
1 'polypeptide(L)' 'MTKPKGPSRQPRGVLSPKPVYVRLMPEERRALEYLSCQEKRSMSQITRAVFLEGIERYKAKLRRSATQPHSTNVAGH' A
#
# COMPACT_ATOMS: atom_id res chain seq x y z
N MET A 1 5.51 38.04 15.53
CA MET A 1 5.97 38.09 14.12
C MET A 1 6.14 36.67 13.58
N THR A 2 5.21 36.19 12.77
CA THR A 2 5.34 34.92 12.04
C THR A 2 6.06 35.18 10.70
N LYS A 3 7.16 34.46 10.44
CA LYS A 3 7.95 34.64 9.23
C LYS A 3 7.16 34.16 8.00
N PRO A 4 7.20 34.87 6.86
CA PRO A 4 6.53 34.42 5.64
C PRO A 4 7.17 33.11 5.15
N LYS A 5 6.33 32.12 4.87
CA LYS A 5 6.75 30.81 4.37
C LYS A 5 7.27 30.98 2.94
N GLY A 6 8.54 30.65 2.72
CA GLY A 6 9.20 30.76 1.41
C GLY A 6 8.48 29.95 0.31
N PRO A 7 8.77 30.23 -0.97
CA PRO A 7 8.10 29.59 -2.09
C PRO A 7 8.23 28.07 -2.01
N SER A 8 7.08 27.39 -1.99
CA SER A 8 7.03 25.93 -1.98
C SER A 8 7.66 25.38 -3.26
N ARG A 9 8.63 24.48 -3.14
CA ARG A 9 9.27 23.78 -4.27
C ARG A 9 8.39 22.72 -4.93
N GLN A 10 7.15 22.56 -4.44
CA GLN A 10 6.22 21.54 -4.90
C GLN A 10 5.25 22.16 -5.92
N PRO A 11 5.05 21.56 -7.10
CA PRO A 11 4.09 22.07 -8.07
C PRO A 11 2.68 22.10 -7.47
N ARG A 12 1.93 23.16 -7.77
CA ARG A 12 0.52 23.28 -7.34
C ARG A 12 -0.27 22.10 -7.92
N GLY A 13 -0.95 21.33 -7.07
CA GLY A 13 -1.71 20.14 -7.47
C GLY A 13 -0.98 18.79 -7.37
N VAL A 14 0.32 18.78 -6.99
CA VAL A 14 1.10 17.54 -6.82
C VAL A 14 1.02 16.98 -5.39
N LEU A 15 0.36 17.70 -4.48
CA LEU A 15 -0.01 17.13 -3.18
C LEU A 15 -1.11 16.09 -3.41
N SER A 16 -0.65 14.85 -3.58
CA SER A 16 -1.37 13.63 -3.29
C SER A 16 -2.19 13.78 -1.99
N PRO A 17 -3.37 13.13 -1.89
CA PRO A 17 -4.08 13.02 -0.62
C PRO A 17 -3.14 12.59 0.52
N LYS A 18 -3.52 12.90 1.76
CA LYS A 18 -2.75 12.52 2.96
C LYS A 18 -2.30 11.06 2.86
N PRO A 19 -1.05 10.73 3.24
CA PRO A 19 -0.55 9.38 3.15
C PRO A 19 -1.46 8.42 3.93
N VAL A 20 -1.66 7.23 3.39
CA VAL A 20 -2.38 6.17 4.09
C VAL A 20 -1.44 5.58 5.13
N TYR A 21 -1.77 5.77 6.40
CA TYR A 21 -1.03 5.14 7.50
C TYR A 21 -1.43 3.67 7.61
N VAL A 22 -0.44 2.78 7.59
CA VAL A 22 -0.63 1.33 7.73
C VAL A 22 -0.01 0.86 9.03
N ARG A 23 -0.74 0.03 9.79
CA ARG A 23 -0.20 -0.65 10.97
C ARG A 23 0.49 -1.92 10.48
N LEU A 24 1.79 -2.00 10.72
CA LEU A 24 2.59 -3.20 10.46
C LEU A 24 2.83 -3.93 11.77
N MET A 25 2.74 -5.25 11.72
CA MET A 25 3.24 -6.10 12.79
C MET A 25 4.77 -5.99 12.89
N PRO A 26 5.37 -6.28 14.06
CA PRO A 26 6.82 -6.18 14.24
C PRO A 26 7.62 -6.97 13.19
N GLU A 27 7.14 -8.15 12.81
CA GLU A 27 7.76 -9.03 11.82
C GLU A 27 7.72 -8.41 10.42
N GLU A 28 6.56 -7.87 10.04
CA GLU A 28 6.36 -7.18 8.76
C GLU A 28 7.27 -5.95 8.66
N ARG A 29 7.37 -5.18 9.75
CA ARG A 29 8.24 -4.00 9.81
C ARG A 29 9.70 -4.37 9.66
N ARG A 30 10.17 -5.43 10.33
CA ARG A 30 11.55 -5.94 10.20
C ARG A 30 11.88 -6.41 8.79
N ALA A 31 10.97 -7.12 8.14
CA ALA A 31 11.16 -7.55 6.74
C ALA A 31 11.32 -6.33 5.82
N LEU A 32 10.50 -5.30 6.03
CA LEU A 32 10.53 -4.07 5.25
C LEU A 32 11.82 -3.26 5.49
N GLU A 33 12.28 -3.19 6.75
CA GLU A 33 13.56 -2.58 7.13
C GLU A 33 14.73 -3.29 6.44
N TYR A 34 14.77 -4.62 6.50
CA TYR A 34 15.78 -5.42 5.83
C TYR A 34 15.84 -5.12 4.33
N LEU A 35 14.68 -5.13 3.63
CA LEU A 35 14.60 -4.83 2.20
C LEU A 35 15.07 -3.39 1.89
N SER A 36 14.72 -2.43 2.74
CA SER A 36 15.15 -1.03 2.58
C SER A 36 16.67 -0.87 2.65
N CYS A 37 17.32 -1.62 3.54
CA CYS A 37 18.78 -1.66 3.65
C CYS A 37 19.42 -2.31 2.43
N GLN A 38 18.88 -3.43 1.94
CA GLN A 38 19.41 -4.12 0.76
C GLN A 38 19.33 -3.25 -0.51
N GLU A 39 18.19 -2.58 -0.73
CA GLU A 39 17.92 -1.76 -1.91
C GLU A 39 18.46 -0.32 -1.80
N LYS A 40 19.05 0.06 -0.66
CA LYS A 40 19.54 1.42 -0.35
C LYS A 40 18.48 2.50 -0.61
N ARG A 41 17.22 2.21 -0.28
CA ARG A 41 16.06 3.08 -0.50
C ARG A 41 15.31 3.28 0.81
N SER A 42 14.53 4.36 0.89
CA SER A 42 13.72 4.62 2.08
C SER A 42 12.65 3.54 2.29
N MET A 43 12.30 3.30 3.55
CA MET A 43 11.18 2.46 3.96
C MET A 43 9.90 2.78 3.19
N SER A 44 9.51 4.05 3.13
CA SER A 44 8.29 4.48 2.43
C SER A 44 8.29 4.13 0.94
N GLN A 45 9.45 4.20 0.28
CA GLN A 45 9.58 3.84 -1.13
C GLN A 45 9.47 2.33 -1.34
N ILE A 46 10.11 1.53 -0.47
CA ILE A 46 10.00 0.06 -0.51
C ILE A 46 8.57 -0.38 -0.18
N THR A 47 7.94 0.19 0.83
CA THR A 47 6.53 -0.10 1.17
C THR A 47 5.64 0.14 -0.04
N ARG A 48 5.83 1.27 -0.75
CA ARG A 48 5.05 1.57 -1.95
C ARG A 48 5.31 0.57 -3.07
N ALA A 49 6.56 0.16 -3.30
CA ALA A 49 6.88 -0.82 -4.34
C ALA A 49 6.22 -2.17 -4.06
N VAL A 50 6.36 -2.69 -2.84
CA VAL A 50 5.74 -3.96 -2.41
C VAL A 50 4.21 -3.88 -2.50
N PHE A 51 3.62 -2.76 -2.09
CA PHE A 51 2.18 -2.54 -2.18
C PHE A 51 1.67 -2.59 -3.62
N LEU A 52 2.37 -1.94 -4.57
CA LEU A 52 1.98 -1.96 -5.98
C LEU A 52 2.09 -3.36 -6.58
N GLU A 53 3.13 -4.12 -6.24
CA GLU A 53 3.28 -5.52 -6.66
C GLU A 53 2.13 -6.38 -6.10
N GLY A 54 1.75 -6.16 -4.84
CA GLY A 54 0.65 -6.86 -4.19
C GLY A 54 -0.73 -6.51 -4.76
N ILE A 55 -0.95 -5.27 -5.21
CA ILE A 55 -2.23 -4.83 -5.79
C ILE A 55 -2.61 -5.69 -7.00
N GLU A 56 -1.69 -5.94 -7.92
CA GLU A 56 -2.02 -6.68 -9.15
C GLU A 56 -2.40 -8.12 -8.83
N ARG A 57 -1.69 -8.74 -7.89
CA ARG A 57 -2.04 -10.08 -7.37
C ARG A 57 -3.40 -10.09 -6.68
N TYR A 58 -3.69 -9.06 -5.89
CA TYR A 58 -4.95 -8.93 -5.17
C TYR A 58 -6.14 -8.73 -6.13
N LYS A 59 -5.99 -7.86 -7.14
CA LYS A 59 -6.98 -7.68 -8.22
C LYS A 59 -7.25 -8.99 -8.95
N ALA A 60 -6.22 -9.76 -9.27
CA ALA A 60 -6.37 -11.06 -9.90
C ALA A 60 -7.14 -12.05 -9.02
N LYS A 61 -6.86 -12.08 -7.71
CA LYS A 61 -7.60 -12.89 -6.72
C LYS A 61 -9.08 -12.49 -6.67
N LEU A 62 -9.38 -11.19 -6.66
CA LEU A 62 -10.75 -10.68 -6.63
C LEU A 62 -11.53 -11.09 -7.88
N ARG A 63 -10.93 -10.98 -9.07
CA ARG A 63 -11.53 -11.41 -10.34
C ARG A 63 -11.85 -12.91 -10.34
N ARG A 64 -10.94 -13.76 -9.85
CA ARG A 64 -11.16 -15.22 -9.75
C ARG A 64 -12.28 -15.57 -8.77
N SER A 65 -12.39 -14.82 -7.69
CA SER A 65 -13.43 -15.04 -6.67
C SER A 65 -14.82 -14.65 -7.18
N ALA A 66 -14.91 -13.65 -8.06
CA ALA A 66 -16.17 -13.25 -8.71
C ALA A 66 -16.68 -14.27 -9.76
N THR A 67 -15.81 -15.14 -10.27
CA THR A 67 -16.16 -16.17 -11.26
C THR A 67 -16.55 -17.51 -10.63
N GLN A 68 -16.33 -17.70 -9.33
CA GLN A 68 -16.84 -18.87 -8.61
C GLN A 68 -18.34 -18.67 -8.36
N PRO A 69 -19.25 -19.47 -8.97
CA PRO A 69 -20.64 -19.47 -8.54
C PRO A 69 -20.65 -19.93 -7.08
N HIS A 70 -21.19 -19.08 -6.21
CA HIS A 70 -21.41 -19.42 -4.81
C HIS A 70 -22.41 -20.59 -4.80
N SER A 71 -21.89 -21.82 -4.81
CA SER A 71 -22.69 -23.03 -4.76
C SER A 71 -23.22 -23.16 -3.34
N THR A 72 -24.38 -22.55 -3.08
CA THR A 72 -25.13 -22.75 -1.85
C THR A 72 -25.75 -24.14 -1.90
N ASN A 73 -24.98 -25.18 -1.58
CA ASN A 73 -25.55 -26.46 -1.20
C ASN A 73 -26.15 -26.31 0.19
N VAL A 74 -27.36 -25.77 0.24
CA VAL A 74 -28.24 -25.89 1.41
C VAL A 74 -28.97 -27.22 1.25
N ALA A 75 -28.32 -28.31 1.65
CA ALA A 75 -28.98 -29.59 1.86
C ALA A 75 -29.61 -29.56 3.26
N GLY A 76 -30.95 -29.53 3.30
CA GLY A 76 -31.70 -29.61 4.55
C GLY A 76 -33.20 -29.51 4.31
N HIS A 77 -33.82 -30.64 3.96
CA HIS A 77 -34.90 -31.31 4.71
C HIS A 77 -35.51 -32.45 3.89
#